data_AF-A0A6L7XVJ9-F1
#
_entry.id   AF-A0A6L7XVJ9-F1
#
_cell.length_a   1.000
_cell.length_b   1.000
_cell.length_c   1.000
_cell.angle_alpha   90.00
_cell.angle_beta   90.00
_cell.angle_gamma   90.00
#
_symmetry.space_group_name_H-M   'P 1'
#
loop_
_entity.id
_entity.type
_entity.pdbx_description
1 polymer ?
#
loop_
_entity_poly.entity_id
_entity_poly.type
_entity_poly.pdbx_seq_one_letter_code
_entity_poly.pdbx_strand_id
1 'polypeptide(L)'
;YGYGKLQPSPGTLAAAHCRQWCWFAEATFARPLGEIVNHRRVAPNGELVEFVIEDCKARARTCIDAIEGVVSTSPYLVGGTFSLADIMNGYTLMLADNFGVLTDDHPHTMEYYQRLGERPAFQVAREAG
;
A
#
# COMPACT_ATOMS: atom_id res chain seq x y z
N TYR A 1 12.95 -7.02 15.49
CA TYR A 1 12.01 -5.87 15.58
C TYR A 1 10.64 -6.37 16.03
N GLY A 2 9.91 -5.60 16.87
CA GLY A 2 8.52 -5.92 17.26
C GLY A 2 8.30 -7.17 18.13
N TYR A 3 9.32 -7.67 18.83
CA TYR A 3 9.26 -8.85 19.71
C TYR A 3 8.61 -10.11 19.09
N GLY A 4 8.75 -10.31 17.78
CA GLY A 4 8.14 -11.44 17.06
C GLY A 4 6.63 -11.32 16.83
N LYS A 5 6.00 -10.21 17.20
CA LYS A 5 4.54 -10.00 17.09
C LYS A 5 4.08 -9.49 15.73
N LEU A 6 5.02 -9.09 14.87
CA LEU A 6 4.72 -8.51 13.55
C LEU A 6 4.91 -9.52 12.41
N GLN A 7 5.30 -10.76 12.71
CA GLN A 7 5.46 -11.82 11.73
C GLN A 7 4.77 -13.07 12.26
N PRO A 8 3.94 -13.74 11.46
CA PRO A 8 3.38 -15.04 11.83
C PRO A 8 4.50 -16.06 12.07
N SER A 9 4.19 -17.14 12.81
CA SER A 9 5.16 -18.18 13.12
C SER A 9 5.81 -18.76 11.85
N PRO A 10 7.15 -18.92 11.82
CA PRO A 10 7.84 -19.50 10.67
C PRO A 10 7.30 -20.88 10.29
N GLY A 11 7.31 -21.19 8.99
CA GLY A 11 6.81 -22.47 8.46
C GLY A 11 5.29 -22.57 8.36
N THR A 12 4.54 -21.53 8.73
CA THR A 12 3.09 -21.47 8.55
C THR A 12 2.69 -20.83 7.22
N LEU A 13 1.48 -21.15 6.74
CA LEU A 13 0.89 -20.49 5.57
C LEU A 13 0.76 -18.97 5.78
N ALA A 14 0.43 -18.54 7.00
CA ALA A 14 0.35 -17.12 7.34
C ALA A 14 1.71 -16.42 7.17
N ALA A 15 2.83 -17.06 7.50
CA ALA A 15 4.16 -16.49 7.28
C ALA A 15 4.47 -16.36 5.78
N ALA A 16 4.04 -17.33 4.96
CA ALA A 16 4.18 -17.26 3.51
C ALA A 16 3.33 -16.11 2.91
N HIS A 17 2.06 -15.97 3.32
CA HIS A 17 1.20 -14.87 2.88
C HIS A 17 1.70 -13.50 3.36
N CYS A 18 2.20 -13.39 4.60
CA CYS A 18 2.84 -12.17 5.09
C CYS A 18 4.01 -11.76 4.19
N ARG A 19 4.86 -12.72 3.81
CA ARG A 19 5.96 -12.44 2.87
C ARG A 19 5.42 -12.05 1.50
N GLN A 20 4.44 -12.77 0.96
CA GLN A 20 3.83 -12.43 -0.32
C GLN A 20 3.33 -10.98 -0.36
N TRP A 21 2.61 -10.54 0.67
CA TRP A 21 2.12 -9.15 0.77
C TRP A 21 3.23 -8.12 0.93
N CYS A 22 4.34 -8.46 1.60
CA CYS A 22 5.52 -7.60 1.65
C CYS A 22 6.13 -7.41 0.26
N TRP A 23 6.31 -8.50 -0.49
CA TRP A 23 6.83 -8.46 -1.86
C TRP A 23 5.88 -7.76 -2.81
N PHE A 24 4.57 -7.98 -2.67
CA PHE A 24 3.55 -7.26 -3.41
C PHE A 24 3.67 -5.75 -3.21
N ALA A 25 3.80 -5.30 -1.95
CA ALA A 25 3.93 -3.88 -1.64
C ALA A 25 5.14 -3.23 -2.35
N GLU A 26 6.30 -3.88 -2.31
CA GLU A 26 7.56 -3.35 -2.84
C GLU A 26 7.71 -3.52 -4.36
N ALA A 27 7.47 -4.74 -4.85
CA ALA A 27 7.77 -5.11 -6.23
C ALA A 27 6.58 -4.94 -7.19
N THR A 28 5.36 -4.75 -6.68
CA THR A 28 4.17 -4.62 -7.53
C THR A 28 3.48 -3.27 -7.30
N PHE A 29 3.08 -2.96 -6.08
CA PHE A 29 2.24 -1.80 -5.81
C PHE A 29 3.03 -0.48 -5.80
N ALA A 30 4.22 -0.45 -5.18
CA ALA A 30 5.04 0.77 -5.14
C ALA A 30 5.64 1.16 -6.51
N ARG A 31 5.75 0.21 -7.45
CA ARG A 31 6.36 0.44 -8.76
C ARG A 31 5.66 1.53 -9.59
N PRO A 32 4.36 1.46 -9.90
CA PRO A 32 3.67 2.51 -10.65
C PRO A 32 3.70 3.87 -9.92
N LEU A 33 3.65 3.87 -8.58
CA LEU A 33 3.69 5.11 -7.80
C LEU A 33 5.06 5.81 -7.92
N GLY A 34 6.16 5.05 -7.91
CA GLY A 34 7.50 5.57 -8.18
C GLY A 34 7.68 6.07 -9.61
N GLU A 35 7.04 5.43 -10.59
CA GLU A 35 7.04 5.86 -11.99
C GLU A 35 6.39 7.25 -12.15
N ILE A 36 5.28 7.53 -11.45
CA ILE A 36 4.65 8.87 -11.43
C ILE A 36 5.65 9.94 -10.99
N VAL A 37 6.40 9.70 -9.91
CA VAL A 37 7.41 10.64 -9.40
C VAL A 37 8.52 10.86 -10.42
N ASN A 38 9.04 9.79 -11.00
CA ASN A 38 10.14 9.86 -11.96
C ASN A 38 9.73 10.63 -13.22
N HIS A 39 8.55 10.34 -13.78
CA HIS A 39 8.07 11.01 -14.99
C HIS A 39 7.80 12.50 -14.77
N ARG A 40 7.23 12.89 -13.62
CA ARG A 40 7.09 14.31 -13.24
C ARG A 40 8.44 15.02 -13.15
N ARG A 41 9.49 14.32 -12.72
CA ARG A 41 10.85 14.89 -12.62
C ARG A 41 11.53 15.06 -13.97
N VAL A 42 11.30 14.14 -14.91
CA VAL A 42 11.95 14.12 -16.24
C VAL A 42 11.30 15.10 -17.21
N ALA A 43 9.98 15.30 -17.14
CA ALA A 43 9.25 16.12 -18.10
C ALA A 43 8.27 17.08 -17.38
N PRO A 44 8.79 18.14 -16.72
CA PRO A 44 7.98 19.06 -15.93
C PRO A 44 6.95 19.87 -16.74
N ASN A 45 7.10 19.96 -18.06
CA ASN A 45 6.24 20.75 -18.96
C ASN A 45 5.14 19.93 -19.68
N GLY A 46 4.93 18.65 -19.31
CA GLY A 46 3.63 17.97 -19.47
C GLY A 46 3.29 17.29 -20.80
N GLU A 47 3.95 17.57 -21.94
CA GLU A 47 3.42 17.11 -23.24
C GLU A 47 3.41 15.58 -23.49
N LEU A 48 4.19 14.79 -22.73
CA LEU A 48 4.25 13.32 -22.87
C LEU A 48 4.01 12.56 -21.56
N VAL A 49 3.64 13.25 -20.47
CA VAL A 49 3.60 12.68 -19.12
C VAL A 49 2.21 12.23 -18.70
N GLU A 50 1.15 12.86 -19.21
CA GLU A 50 -0.21 12.63 -18.70
C GLU A 50 -0.72 11.20 -18.95
N PHE A 51 -0.56 10.69 -20.18
CA PHE A 51 -0.92 9.30 -20.50
C PHE A 51 -0.19 8.29 -19.62
N VAL A 52 1.12 8.50 -19.40
CA VAL A 52 1.95 7.61 -18.58
C VAL A 52 1.54 7.68 -17.10
N ILE A 53 1.23 8.88 -16.59
CA ILE A 53 0.71 9.04 -15.24
C ILE A 53 -0.61 8.28 -15.09
N GLU A 54 -1.53 8.42 -16.05
CA GLU A 54 -2.82 7.73 -15.98
C GLU A 54 -2.70 6.21 -16.09
N ASP A 55 -1.78 5.68 -16.91
CA ASP A 55 -1.45 4.24 -16.91
C ASP A 55 -0.91 3.78 -15.55
N CYS A 56 0.02 4.55 -14.96
CA CYS A 56 0.55 4.25 -13.63
C CYS A 56 -0.55 4.26 -12.57
N LYS A 57 -1.45 5.25 -12.59
CA LYS A 57 -2.60 5.30 -11.69
C LYS A 57 -3.54 4.12 -11.91
N ALA A 58 -3.79 3.70 -13.15
CA ALA A 58 -4.62 2.54 -13.45
C ALA A 58 -4.02 1.24 -12.88
N ARG A 59 -2.70 1.03 -13.05
CA ARG A 59 -1.99 -0.11 -12.47
C ARG A 59 -1.99 -0.08 -10.94
N ALA A 60 -1.85 1.10 -10.35
CA ALA A 60 -1.97 1.27 -8.90
C ALA A 60 -3.39 0.98 -8.40
N ARG A 61 -4.45 1.39 -9.14
CA ARG A 61 -5.85 1.03 -8.82
C ARG A 61 -6.06 -0.49 -8.81
N THR A 62 -5.51 -1.22 -9.78
CA THR A 62 -5.57 -2.70 -9.76
C THR A 62 -4.90 -3.31 -8.52
N CYS A 63 -3.85 -2.67 -7.99
CA CYS A 63 -3.23 -3.12 -6.75
C CYS A 63 -4.12 -2.83 -5.53
N ILE A 64 -4.83 -1.70 -5.53
CA ILE A 64 -5.82 -1.36 -4.50
C ILE A 64 -6.99 -2.33 -4.55
N ASP A 65 -7.48 -2.73 -5.73
CA ASP A 65 -8.53 -3.75 -5.87
C ASP A 65 -8.17 -5.07 -5.17
N ALA A 66 -6.89 -5.47 -5.24
CA ALA A 66 -6.39 -6.68 -4.57
C ALA A 66 -6.41 -6.53 -3.03
N ILE A 67 -6.10 -5.34 -2.52
CA ILE A 67 -6.20 -5.04 -1.07
C ILE A 67 -7.67 -5.03 -0.65
N GLU A 68 -8.52 -4.30 -1.38
CA GLU A 68 -9.97 -4.18 -1.16
C GLU A 68 -10.62 -5.55 -1.02
N GLY A 69 -10.31 -6.48 -1.92
CA GLY A 69 -10.84 -7.84 -1.90
C GLY A 69 -10.52 -8.60 -0.61
N VAL A 70 -9.37 -8.34 0.02
CA VAL A 70 -9.02 -8.96 1.30
C VAL A 70 -9.64 -8.21 2.47
N VAL A 71 -9.50 -6.89 2.50
CA VAL A 71 -9.87 -6.10 3.67
C VAL A 71 -11.38 -5.88 3.80
N SER A 72 -12.14 -6.14 2.74
CA SER A 72 -13.61 -6.25 2.79
C SER A 72 -14.12 -7.40 3.67
N THR A 73 -13.29 -8.41 3.95
CA THR A 73 -13.67 -9.58 4.76
C THR A 73 -12.76 -9.81 5.97
N SER A 74 -11.69 -9.02 6.12
CA SER A 74 -10.69 -9.16 7.18
C SER A 74 -10.17 -7.80 7.63
N PRO A 75 -9.95 -7.57 8.94
CA PRO A 75 -9.45 -6.28 9.43
C PRO A 75 -7.99 -5.99 9.03
N TYR A 76 -7.23 -7.01 8.62
CA TYR A 76 -5.82 -6.91 8.22
C TYR A 76 -5.50 -7.91 7.11
N LEU A 77 -4.38 -7.72 6.40
CA LEU A 77 -4.03 -8.49 5.21
C LEU A 77 -3.74 -9.98 5.47
N VAL A 78 -3.33 -10.32 6.70
CA VAL A 78 -2.93 -11.69 7.05
C VAL A 78 -3.56 -12.11 8.37
N GLY A 79 -4.34 -13.19 8.34
CA GLY A 79 -4.84 -13.86 9.56
C GLY A 79 -5.71 -12.98 10.48
N GLY A 80 -6.24 -11.86 9.97
CA GLY A 80 -7.04 -10.91 10.75
C GLY A 80 -6.24 -10.17 11.83
N THR A 81 -4.91 -10.19 11.78
CA THR A 81 -4.05 -9.51 12.77
C THR A 81 -3.03 -8.62 12.10
N PHE A 82 -2.72 -7.50 12.76
CA PHE A 82 -1.72 -6.55 12.28
C PHE A 82 -0.33 -7.19 12.22
N SER A 83 0.35 -6.98 11.09
CA SER A 83 1.61 -7.64 10.73
C SER A 83 2.51 -6.73 9.89
N LEU A 84 3.68 -7.24 9.50
CA LEU A 84 4.60 -6.56 8.59
C LEU A 84 3.95 -6.29 7.22
N ALA A 85 3.04 -7.16 6.76
CA ALA A 85 2.29 -6.95 5.53
C ALA A 85 1.52 -5.62 5.56
N ASP A 86 0.88 -5.32 6.70
CA ASP A 86 0.09 -4.11 6.87
C ASP A 86 0.96 -2.85 6.96
N ILE A 87 2.15 -2.97 7.57
CA ILE A 87 3.12 -1.87 7.62
C ILE A 87 3.59 -1.49 6.21
N MET A 88 4.01 -2.48 5.42
CA MET A 88 4.53 -2.22 4.08
C MET A 88 3.44 -1.68 3.13
N ASN A 89 2.26 -2.29 3.15
CA ASN A 89 1.15 -1.84 2.31
C ASN A 89 0.56 -0.51 2.80
N GLY A 90 0.59 -0.21 4.10
CA GLY A 90 0.15 1.07 4.65
C GLY A 90 0.98 2.25 4.15
N TYR A 91 2.30 2.09 4.04
CA TYR A 91 3.15 3.11 3.42
C TYR A 91 2.82 3.29 1.93
N THR A 92 2.63 2.20 1.19
CA THR A 92 2.29 2.28 -0.23
C THR A 92 0.90 2.90 -0.46
N LEU A 93 -0.07 2.63 0.43
CA LEU A 93 -1.39 3.28 0.42
C LEU A 93 -1.30 4.78 0.70
N MET A 94 -0.43 5.21 1.63
CA MET A 94 -0.16 6.64 1.84
C MET A 94 0.36 7.32 0.56
N LEU A 95 1.25 6.67 -0.19
CA LEU A 95 1.71 7.19 -1.47
C LEU A 95 0.58 7.24 -2.51
N ALA A 96 -0.28 6.22 -2.56
CA ALA A 96 -1.44 6.17 -3.45
C ALA A 96 -2.44 7.29 -3.14
N ASP A 97 -2.70 7.56 -1.86
CA ASP A 97 -3.52 8.68 -1.39
C ASP A 97 -2.93 10.04 -1.81
N ASN A 98 -1.62 10.24 -1.61
CA ASN A 98 -0.92 11.45 -2.04
C ASN A 98 -0.97 11.70 -3.56
N PHE A 99 -1.14 10.65 -4.38
CA PHE A 99 -1.30 10.77 -5.82
C PHE A 99 -2.77 10.80 -6.29
N GLY A 100 -3.73 10.80 -5.36
CA GLY A 100 -5.17 10.80 -5.65
C GLY A 100 -5.65 9.52 -6.33
N VAL A 101 -5.01 8.38 -6.03
CA VAL A 101 -5.35 7.06 -6.59
C VAL A 101 -6.31 6.30 -5.68
N LEU A 102 -6.17 6.46 -4.36
CA LEU A 102 -7.11 5.91 -3.39
C LEU A 102 -8.35 6.82 -3.35
N THR A 103 -9.50 6.28 -3.77
CA THR A 103 -10.77 7.02 -3.88
C THR A 103 -11.89 6.28 -3.15
N ASP A 104 -13.07 6.91 -3.12
CA ASP A 104 -14.29 6.35 -2.51
C ASP A 104 -14.78 5.06 -3.20
N ASP A 105 -14.20 4.68 -4.35
CA ASP A 105 -14.47 3.40 -5.02
C ASP A 105 -13.90 2.19 -4.25
N HIS A 106 -13.01 2.44 -3.27
CA HIS A 106 -12.36 1.42 -2.42
C HIS A 106 -12.66 1.64 -0.93
N PRO A 107 -13.93 1.59 -0.50
CA PRO A 107 -14.33 2.01 0.84
C PRO A 107 -13.67 1.18 1.95
N HIS A 108 -13.53 -0.15 1.78
CA HIS A 108 -12.92 -0.98 2.81
C HIS A 108 -11.41 -0.73 2.93
N THR A 109 -10.75 -0.42 1.81
CA THR A 109 -9.35 -0.03 1.79
C THR A 109 -9.15 1.33 2.44
N MET A 110 -10.06 2.29 2.25
CA MET A 110 -10.01 3.57 2.96
C MET A 110 -10.16 3.37 4.48
N GLU A 111 -11.16 2.59 4.92
CA GLU A 111 -11.34 2.28 6.34
C GLU A 111 -10.13 1.55 6.94
N TYR A 112 -9.58 0.59 6.19
CA TYR A 112 -8.35 -0.11 6.55
C TYR A 112 -7.17 0.86 6.66
N TYR A 113 -6.98 1.76 5.69
CA TYR A 113 -5.93 2.78 5.69
C TYR A 113 -6.06 3.72 6.89
N GLN A 114 -7.28 4.19 7.19
CA GLN A 114 -7.56 5.02 8.37
C GLN A 114 -7.19 4.29 9.67
N ARG A 115 -7.59 3.01 9.81
CA ARG A 115 -7.23 2.17 10.95
C ARG A 115 -5.71 2.00 11.12
N LEU A 116 -4.95 1.94 10.02
CA LEU A 116 -3.49 1.97 10.09
C LEU A 116 -2.97 3.34 10.56
N GLY A 117 -3.58 4.42 10.08
CA GLY A 117 -3.26 5.81 10.43
C GLY A 117 -3.50 6.20 11.88
N GLU A 118 -4.40 5.52 12.57
CA GLU A 118 -4.65 5.70 14.02
C GLU A 118 -3.47 5.22 14.89
N ARG A 119 -2.56 4.42 14.34
CA ARG A 119 -1.45 3.84 15.12
C ARG A 119 -0.38 4.90 15.39
N PRO A 120 0.08 5.07 16.65
CA PRO A 120 1.10 6.08 16.97
C PRO A 120 2.38 5.99 16.13
N ALA A 121 2.84 4.77 15.85
CA ALA A 121 4.03 4.56 15.02
C ALA A 121 3.83 5.02 13.56
N PHE A 122 2.61 4.95 13.03
CA PHE A 122 2.29 5.45 11.70
C PHE A 122 2.30 6.98 11.68
N GLN A 123 1.71 7.62 12.70
CA GLN A 123 1.67 9.07 12.82
C GLN A 123 3.08 9.67 12.91
N VAL A 124 3.95 9.07 13.74
CA VAL A 124 5.36 9.47 13.84
C VAL A 124 6.08 9.32 12.49
N ALA A 125 5.84 8.22 11.77
CA ALA A 125 6.46 8.01 10.46
C ALA A 125 5.98 9.03 9.41
N ARG A 126 4.69 9.39 9.45
CA ARG A 126 4.10 10.38 8.55
C ARG A 126 4.60 11.81 8.82
N GLU A 127 4.85 12.16 10.08
CA GLU A 127 5.39 13.48 10.45
C GLU A 127 6.88 13.63 10.13
N ALA A 128 7.61 12.52 10.02
CA ALA A 128 9.05 12.53 9.75
C ALA A 128 9.41 12.51 8.25
N GLY A 129 8.44 12.27 7.37
CA GLY A 129 8.61 12.23 5.90
C GLY A 129 8.21 13.53 5.23
#